data_AF-X1LHU9-F1
#
_entry.id   AF-X1LHU9-F1
#
_cell.length_a   1.000
_cell.length_b   1.000
_cell.length_c   1.000
_cell.angle_alpha   90.00
_cell.angle_beta   90.00
_cell.angle_gamma   90.00
#
_symmetry.space_group_name_H-M   'P 1'
#
loop_
_entity.id
_entity.type
_entity.pdbx_description
1 polymer ?
#
loop_
_entity_poly.entity_id
_entity_poly.type
_entity_poly.pdbx_seq_one_letter_code
_entity_poly.pdbx_strand_id
1 'polypeptide(L)'
;MAAESGDVAYTGYGLTPRSLMIVTQFNTEGSHGISAPDLAALCLWVDDNNLVNSAAYLIYAFFGVGAYQRAIVKSYDADGFTLTWTKGSNPTGTANFYVVALG
;
A
#
# COMPACT_ATOMS: atom_id res chain seq x y z
N MET A 1 7.26 -5.32 20.18
CA MET A 1 7.96 -4.38 19.27
C MET A 1 6.97 -3.31 18.85
N ALA A 2 7.37 -2.05 18.84
CA ALA A 2 6.52 -0.95 18.35
C ALA A 2 6.37 -1.06 16.82
N ALA A 3 5.26 -0.57 16.28
CA ALA A 3 5.13 -0.42 14.83
C ALA A 3 6.10 0.66 14.35
N GLU A 4 6.86 0.37 13.31
CA GLU A 4 7.77 1.33 12.68
C GLU A 4 7.03 1.99 11.51
N SER A 5 7.26 3.28 11.30
CA SER A 5 6.68 4.01 10.16
C SER A 5 7.74 4.83 9.45
N GLY A 6 7.60 4.94 8.14
CA GLY A 6 8.52 5.69 7.29
C GLY A 6 7.93 6.01 5.93
N ASP A 7 8.40 7.09 5.35
CA ASP A 7 7.95 7.54 4.04
C ASP A 7 8.89 7.06 2.93
N VAL A 8 8.31 6.63 1.81
CA VAL A 8 9.06 6.23 0.62
C VAL A 8 8.45 6.96 -0.58
N ALA A 9 9.28 7.75 -1.26
CA ALA A 9 8.92 8.41 -2.51
C ALA A 9 9.19 7.49 -3.70
N TYR A 10 8.21 7.39 -4.59
CA TYR A 10 8.28 6.65 -5.84
C TYR A 10 8.22 7.64 -7.00
N THR A 11 9.37 7.87 -7.63
CA THR A 11 9.56 8.88 -8.69
C THR A 11 9.74 8.25 -10.07
N GLY A 12 9.80 9.08 -11.12
CA GLY A 12 10.02 8.64 -12.51
C GLY A 12 8.75 8.29 -13.28
N TYR A 13 7.59 8.76 -12.82
CA TYR A 13 6.31 8.52 -13.51
C TYR A 13 6.04 9.49 -14.67
N GLY A 14 6.77 10.61 -14.73
CA GLY A 14 6.61 11.64 -15.77
C GLY A 14 5.29 12.42 -15.68
N LEU A 15 4.58 12.31 -14.55
CA LEU A 15 3.32 12.97 -14.29
C LEU A 15 3.13 13.21 -12.79
N THR A 16 2.24 14.15 -12.44
CA THR A 16 1.66 14.23 -11.10
C THR A 16 0.43 13.32 -11.05
N PRO A 17 0.46 12.18 -10.33
CA PRO A 17 -0.70 11.32 -10.22
C PRO A 17 -1.85 12.04 -9.48
N ARG A 18 -3.06 11.58 -9.72
CA ARG A 18 -4.27 11.95 -8.98
C ARG A 18 -5.01 10.72 -8.47
N SER A 19 -4.64 9.54 -8.94
CA SER A 19 -5.17 8.27 -8.48
C SER A 19 -4.13 7.18 -8.74
N LEU A 20 -4.13 6.16 -7.89
CA LEU A 20 -3.34 4.95 -8.08
C LEU A 20 -4.28 3.76 -8.11
N MET A 21 -3.94 2.79 -8.95
CA MET A 21 -4.40 1.41 -8.80
C MET A 21 -3.17 0.54 -8.55
N ILE A 22 -3.17 -0.19 -7.45
CA ILE A 22 -2.03 -1.01 -7.01
C ILE A 22 -2.46 -2.46 -6.86
N VAL A 23 -1.66 -3.36 -7.41
CA VAL A 23 -1.72 -4.80 -7.12
C VAL A 23 -0.45 -5.17 -6.39
N THR A 24 -0.59 -5.77 -5.22
CA THR A 24 0.54 -6.17 -4.37
C THR A 24 0.56 -7.67 -4.16
N GLN A 25 1.78 -8.22 -4.10
CA GLN A 25 2.05 -9.59 -3.73
C GLN A 25 3.15 -9.64 -2.68
N PHE A 26 2.88 -10.40 -1.63
CA PHE A 26 3.77 -10.67 -0.51
C PHE A 26 3.74 -12.18 -0.26
N ASN A 27 4.71 -12.93 -0.77
CA ASN A 27 4.68 -14.40 -0.69
C ASN A 27 3.34 -14.99 -1.22
N THR A 28 2.50 -15.52 -0.33
CA THR A 28 1.15 -16.05 -0.64
C THR A 28 0.02 -15.05 -0.39
N GLU A 29 0.29 -13.94 0.29
CA GLU A 29 -0.67 -12.87 0.48
C GLU A 29 -0.60 -11.82 -0.63
N GLY A 30 -1.69 -11.10 -0.83
CA GLY A 30 -1.78 -10.04 -1.81
C GLY A 30 -2.92 -9.09 -1.50
N SER A 31 -2.81 -7.88 -2.02
CA SER A 31 -3.84 -6.87 -1.85
C SER A 31 -3.99 -5.98 -3.07
N HIS A 32 -5.22 -5.57 -3.35
CA HIS A 32 -5.58 -4.69 -4.45
C HIS A 32 -6.09 -3.36 -3.89
N GLY A 33 -5.37 -2.30 -4.22
CA GLY A 33 -5.60 -0.95 -3.73
C GLY A 33 -6.04 0.00 -4.81
N ILE A 34 -6.89 0.95 -4.44
CA ILE A 34 -7.13 2.17 -5.23
C ILE A 34 -7.03 3.40 -4.33
N SER A 35 -6.58 4.52 -4.89
CA SER A 35 -6.60 5.81 -4.22
C SER A 35 -7.27 6.89 -5.05
N ALA A 36 -7.85 7.87 -4.38
CA ALA A 36 -8.52 9.01 -4.98
C ALA A 36 -7.66 10.29 -4.88
N PRO A 37 -8.04 11.39 -5.56
CA PRO A 37 -7.28 12.64 -5.55
C PRO A 37 -7.17 13.32 -4.20
N ASP A 38 -8.08 13.02 -3.27
CA ASP A 38 -8.09 13.51 -1.89
C ASP A 38 -7.28 12.63 -0.93
N LEU A 39 -6.45 11.73 -1.47
CA LEU A 39 -5.62 10.76 -0.76
C LEU A 39 -6.42 9.64 -0.05
N ALA A 40 -7.75 9.63 -0.17
CA ALA A 40 -8.55 8.52 0.31
C ALA A 40 -8.12 7.24 -0.40
N ALA A 41 -8.03 6.14 0.34
CA ALA A 41 -7.60 4.85 -0.18
C ALA A 41 -8.54 3.74 0.24
N LEU A 42 -8.69 2.75 -0.64
CA LEU A 42 -9.39 1.51 -0.40
C LEU A 42 -8.44 0.37 -0.75
N CYS A 43 -8.43 -0.67 0.08
CA CYS A 43 -7.70 -1.89 -0.20
C CYS A 43 -8.57 -3.11 0.08
N LEU A 44 -8.47 -4.10 -0.80
CA LEU A 44 -9.03 -5.45 -0.66
C LEU A 44 -7.88 -6.45 -0.51
N TRP A 45 -7.98 -7.37 0.45
CA TRP A 45 -7.03 -8.48 0.61
C TRP A 45 -7.75 -9.74 1.04
N VAL A 46 -7.04 -10.87 1.00
CA VAL A 46 -7.54 -12.15 1.50
C VAL A 46 -6.93 -12.44 2.87
N ASP A 47 -7.77 -12.77 3.84
CA ASP A 47 -7.39 -13.21 5.19
C ASP A 47 -8.15 -14.49 5.52
N ASP A 48 -7.44 -15.60 5.75
CA ASP A 48 -8.02 -16.92 6.03
C ASP A 48 -9.19 -17.31 5.09
N ASN A 49 -9.00 -17.14 3.78
CA ASN A 49 -10.00 -17.37 2.71
C ASN A 49 -11.21 -16.40 2.72
N ASN A 50 -11.18 -15.34 3.50
CA ASN A 50 -12.18 -14.28 3.48
C ASN A 50 -11.67 -13.07 2.71
N LEU A 51 -12.53 -12.48 1.89
CA LEU A 51 -12.26 -11.17 1.30
C LEU A 51 -12.51 -10.10 2.35
N VAL A 52 -11.48 -9.33 2.68
CA VAL A 52 -11.53 -8.24 3.66
C VAL A 52 -11.27 -6.91 2.98
N ASN A 53 -11.92 -5.84 3.45
CA ASN A 53 -11.72 -4.49 2.95
C ASN A 53 -11.22 -3.52 4.04
N SER A 54 -10.49 -2.49 3.62
CA SER A 54 -10.09 -1.37 4.47
C SER A 54 -10.23 -0.07 3.69
N ALA A 55 -10.93 0.90 4.28
CA ALA A 55 -11.07 2.27 3.74
C ALA A 55 -9.98 3.23 4.25
N ALA A 56 -8.89 2.69 4.81
CA ALA A 56 -7.80 3.49 5.37
C ALA A 56 -6.45 3.25 4.68
N TYR A 57 -6.28 2.13 3.97
CA TYR A 57 -5.00 1.71 3.42
C TYR A 57 -5.09 1.53 1.92
N LEU A 58 -3.99 1.86 1.22
CA LEU A 58 -3.81 1.53 -0.19
C LEU A 58 -3.23 0.13 -0.35
N ILE A 59 -2.39 -0.30 0.59
CA ILE A 59 -1.75 -1.62 0.57
C ILE A 59 -1.90 -2.23 1.95
N TYR A 60 -2.26 -3.51 2.03
CA TYR A 60 -2.29 -4.26 3.28
C TYR A 60 -1.81 -5.69 3.08
N ALA A 61 -0.69 -6.04 3.70
CA ALA A 61 -0.21 -7.40 3.84
C ALA A 61 -0.35 -7.84 5.30
N PHE A 62 -1.16 -8.86 5.54
CA PHE A 62 -1.42 -9.43 6.85
C PHE A 62 -0.77 -10.81 6.95
N PHE A 63 -0.02 -11.05 8.02
CA PHE A 63 0.64 -12.34 8.29
C PHE A 63 0.27 -12.87 9.68
N GLY A 64 -0.78 -12.33 10.29
CA GLY A 64 -1.21 -12.63 11.65
C GLY A 64 -1.15 -11.43 12.60
N VAL A 65 -1.58 -11.64 13.85
CA VAL A 65 -1.73 -10.58 14.85
C VAL A 65 -0.42 -9.84 15.06
N GLY A 66 -0.41 -8.56 14.74
CA GLY A 66 0.76 -7.69 14.86
C GLY A 66 1.79 -7.85 13.75
N ALA A 67 1.74 -8.90 12.94
CA ALA A 67 2.62 -9.12 11.78
C ALA A 67 1.94 -8.61 10.51
N TYR A 68 2.22 -7.37 10.15
CA TYR A 68 1.65 -6.75 8.95
C TYR A 68 2.61 -5.74 8.33
N GLN A 69 2.37 -5.44 7.07
CA GLN A 69 2.96 -4.28 6.38
C GLN A 69 1.87 -3.60 5.57
N ARG A 70 1.73 -2.28 5.73
CA ARG A 70 0.67 -1.51 5.08
C ARG A 70 1.15 -0.14 4.66
N ALA A 71 0.46 0.46 3.69
CA ALA A 71 0.78 1.79 3.21
C ALA A 71 -0.46 2.65 3.02
N ILE A 72 -0.29 3.95 3.22
CA ILE A 72 -1.24 5.00 2.82
C ILE A 72 -0.58 5.94 1.81
N VAL A 73 -1.40 6.62 0.99
CA VAL A 73 -0.91 7.70 0.14
C VAL A 73 -0.66 8.92 1.00
N LYS A 74 0.58 9.39 1.04
CA LYS A 74 0.94 10.63 1.76
C LYS A 74 0.74 11.84 0.86
N SER A 75 1.21 11.76 -0.37
CA SER A 75 1.12 12.84 -1.35
C SER A 75 1.19 12.31 -2.77
N TYR A 76 0.59 13.08 -3.67
CA TYR A 76 0.91 13.03 -5.09
C TYR A 76 1.88 14.16 -5.41
N ASP A 77 3.02 13.79 -5.97
CA ASP A 77 4.16 14.66 -6.20
C ASP A 77 4.32 14.90 -7.71
N ALA A 78 5.10 15.90 -8.12
CA ALA A 78 5.19 16.33 -9.52
C ALA A 78 5.67 15.23 -10.50
N ASP A 79 6.37 14.21 -10.01
CA ASP A 79 6.92 13.10 -10.80
C ASP A 79 6.63 11.73 -10.15
N GLY A 80 5.51 11.61 -9.44
CA GLY A 80 5.12 10.36 -8.79
C GLY A 80 4.36 10.56 -7.50
N PHE A 81 4.65 9.76 -6.48
CA PHE A 81 3.90 9.78 -5.23
C PHE A 81 4.75 9.32 -4.05
N THR A 82 4.31 9.70 -2.85
CA THR A 82 4.93 9.25 -1.61
C THR A 82 3.94 8.38 -0.84
N LEU A 83 4.40 7.21 -0.38
CA LEU A 83 3.65 6.35 0.53
C LEU A 83 4.24 6.42 1.93
N THR A 84 3.37 6.51 2.94
CA THR A 84 3.77 6.26 4.33
C THR A 84 3.53 4.78 4.62
N TRP A 85 4.61 4.05 4.86
CA TRP A 85 4.58 2.66 5.26
C TRP A 85 4.52 2.53 6.77
N THR A 86 3.73 1.58 7.25
CA THR A 86 3.76 1.12 8.64
C THR A 86 4.02 -0.39 8.65
N LYS A 87 5.03 -0.79 9.41
CA LYS A 87 5.42 -2.19 9.61
C LYS A 87 5.15 -2.60 11.06
N GLY A 88 4.41 -3.70 11.23
CA GLY A 88 4.22 -4.36 12.51
C GLY A 88 5.41 -5.25 12.89
N SER A 89 5.21 -6.17 13.85
CA SER A 89 6.26 -7.09 14.28
C SER A 89 6.68 -8.05 13.17
N ASN A 90 7.85 -7.76 12.59
CA ASN A 90 8.71 -8.61 11.78
C ASN A 90 8.09 -9.38 10.59
N PRO A 91 7.30 -8.76 9.69
CA PRO A 91 7.14 -9.36 8.36
C PRO A 91 8.52 -9.48 7.71
N THR A 92 8.86 -10.69 7.27
CA THR A 92 10.09 -11.02 6.55
C THR A 92 9.77 -11.22 5.08
N GLY A 93 10.74 -10.98 4.19
CA GLY A 93 10.57 -11.11 2.74
C GLY A 93 10.43 -9.77 2.01
N THR A 94 10.16 -9.87 0.70
CA THR A 94 10.07 -8.73 -0.21
C THR A 94 8.65 -8.56 -0.69
N ALA A 95 8.13 -7.35 -0.55
CA ALA A 95 6.89 -6.90 -1.14
C ALA A 95 7.13 -6.51 -2.60
N ASN A 96 6.39 -7.10 -3.53
CA ASN A 96 6.34 -6.61 -4.90
C ASN A 96 4.98 -5.96 -5.13
N PHE A 97 4.97 -4.85 -5.86
CA PHE A 97 3.71 -4.22 -6.25
C PHE A 97 3.82 -3.60 -7.63
N TYR A 98 2.72 -3.71 -8.36
CA TYR A 98 2.51 -3.12 -9.67
C TYR A 98 1.60 -1.91 -9.50
N VAL A 99 1.98 -0.80 -10.12
CA VAL A 99 1.28 0.47 -9.99
C VAL A 99 0.84 0.96 -11.35
N VAL A 100 -0.43 1.32 -11.45
CA VAL A 100 -0.94 2.18 -12.51
C VAL A 100 -1.20 3.55 -11.89
N ALA A 101 -0.41 4.54 -12.29
CA ALA A 101 -0.61 5.92 -11.89
C ALA A 101 -1.44 6.64 -12.95
N LEU A 102 -2.48 7.36 -12.50
CA LEU A 102 -3.40 8.09 -13.36
C LEU A 102 -3.27 9.58 -13.04
N GLY A 103 -2.98 10.41 -14.04
CA GLY A 103 -2.89 11.88 -13.93
C GLY A 103 -4.22 12.60 -14.11
#